data_AF-A0A316UKG1-F1
#
_entry.id   AF-A0A316UKG1-F1
#
_cell.length_a   1.000
_cell.length_b   1.000
_cell.length_c   1.000
_cell.angle_alpha   90.00
_cell.angle_beta   90.00
_cell.angle_gamma   90.00
#
_symmetry.space_group_name_H-M   'P 1'
#
loop_
_entity.id
_entity.type
_entity.pdbx_description
1 polymer ?
#
loop_
_entity_poly.entity_id
_entity_poly.type
_entity_poly.pdbx_seq_one_letter_code
_entity_poly.pdbx_strand_id
1 'polypeptide(L)'
;MLGVTSLNLLLGLLLITLGLVLTAADHFTCTWQDQGTLSPSKYGYTLYCDAPVTRINDTHAKYICTSSIFFGLGHTSIRVADWGFLGPNVLEFANPCGRKGYADCEWRYWGLCNGTADAKADMSNVLCRYMGHHDDCSWPVNPAHAPDRVQIWNQV
;
A
#
# COMPACT_ATOMS: atom_id res chain seq x y z
N MET A 1 -7.61 -57.66 -10.75
CA MET A 1 -6.82 -56.43 -11.01
C MET A 1 -7.66 -55.20 -10.60
N LEU A 2 -7.92 -55.00 -9.29
CA LEU A 2 -8.80 -53.94 -8.76
C LEU A 2 -8.12 -53.03 -7.72
N GLY A 3 -6.79 -53.15 -7.51
CA GLY A 3 -6.08 -52.46 -6.42
C GLY A 3 -5.35 -51.16 -6.79
N VAL A 4 -5.19 -50.84 -8.08
CA VAL A 4 -4.36 -49.70 -8.55
C VAL A 4 -5.16 -48.41 -8.65
N THR A 5 -6.48 -48.48 -8.79
CA THR A 5 -7.35 -47.31 -8.96
C THR A 5 -7.58 -46.53 -7.65
N SER A 6 -7.63 -47.22 -6.51
CA SER A 6 -7.94 -46.61 -5.21
C SER A 6 -6.78 -45.79 -4.63
N LEU A 7 -5.52 -46.21 -4.85
CA LEU A 7 -4.34 -45.50 -4.35
C LEU A 7 -4.12 -44.17 -5.07
N ASN A 8 -4.33 -44.14 -6.38
CA ASN A 8 -4.23 -42.93 -7.19
C ASN A 8 -5.31 -41.89 -6.85
N LEU A 9 -6.51 -42.35 -6.48
CA LEU A 9 -7.61 -41.48 -6.03
C LEU A 9 -7.30 -40.84 -4.66
N LEU A 10 -6.77 -41.62 -3.71
CA LEU A 10 -6.35 -41.13 -2.39
C LEU A 10 -5.19 -40.13 -2.48
N LEU A 11 -4.19 -40.39 -3.32
CA LEU A 11 -3.06 -39.48 -3.54
C LEU A 11 -3.51 -38.18 -4.21
N GLY A 12 -4.43 -38.26 -5.18
CA GLY A 12 -5.05 -37.09 -5.80
C GLY A 12 -5.82 -36.23 -4.80
N LEU A 13 -6.61 -36.85 -3.91
CA LEU A 13 -7.36 -36.13 -2.88
C LEU A 13 -6.42 -35.43 -1.88
N LEU A 14 -5.33 -36.10 -1.48
CA LEU A 14 -4.34 -35.54 -0.55
C LEU A 14 -3.60 -34.33 -1.14
N LEU A 15 -3.30 -34.35 -2.44
CA LEU A 15 -2.68 -33.22 -3.13
C LEU A 15 -3.64 -32.01 -3.23
N ILE A 16 -4.93 -32.27 -3.44
CA ILE A 16 -5.95 -31.22 -3.46
C ILE A 16 -6.11 -30.59 -2.07
N THR A 17 -6.16 -31.40 -1.00
CA THR A 17 -6.28 -30.86 0.37
C THR A 17 -5.04 -30.11 0.82
N LEU A 18 -3.83 -30.53 0.42
CA LEU A 18 -2.60 -29.76 0.68
C LEU A 18 -2.58 -28.42 -0.08
N GLY A 19 -3.13 -28.36 -1.30
CA GLY A 19 -3.21 -27.13 -2.09
C GLY A 19 -4.11 -26.06 -1.46
N LEU A 20 -5.14 -26.45 -0.72
CA LEU A 20 -6.11 -25.53 -0.11
C LEU A 20 -5.58 -24.80 1.14
N VAL A 21 -4.50 -25.30 1.77
CA VAL A 21 -3.97 -24.72 3.03
C VAL A 21 -3.02 -23.53 2.78
N LEU A 22 -2.64 -23.25 1.54
CA LEU A 22 -1.45 -22.42 1.25
C LEU A 22 -1.71 -20.97 0.79
N THR A 23 -2.93 -20.45 0.86
CA THR A 23 -3.20 -19.07 0.41
C THR A 23 -4.09 -18.27 1.37
N ALA A 24 -3.78 -18.32 2.67
CA ALA A 24 -4.19 -17.23 3.56
C ALA A 24 -3.23 -16.05 3.31
N ALA A 25 -3.60 -15.19 2.36
CA ALA A 25 -2.98 -13.88 2.29
C ALA A 25 -3.51 -13.06 3.47
N ASP A 26 -2.61 -12.51 4.30
CA ASP A 26 -2.94 -11.59 5.39
C ASP A 26 -3.47 -10.28 4.79
N HIS A 27 -4.73 -10.28 4.35
CA HIS A 27 -5.41 -9.09 3.88
C HIS A 27 -5.99 -8.37 5.08
N PHE A 28 -5.35 -7.28 5.49
CA PHE A 28 -5.90 -6.41 6.52
C PHE A 28 -7.05 -5.58 5.92
N THR A 29 -8.17 -5.53 6.63
CA THR A 29 -9.29 -4.66 6.25
C THR A 29 -8.89 -3.22 6.56
N CYS A 30 -9.10 -2.32 5.61
CA CYS A 30 -8.89 -0.89 5.85
C CYS A 30 -9.69 -0.37 7.03
N THR A 31 -8.99 0.07 8.07
CA THR A 31 -9.56 0.80 9.20
C THR A 31 -9.35 2.30 8.99
N TRP A 32 -10.07 2.85 8.00
CA TRP A 32 -10.01 4.28 7.71
C TRP A 32 -10.39 5.11 8.93
N GLN A 33 -9.55 6.07 9.28
CA GLN A 33 -9.91 7.12 10.23
C GLN A 33 -10.42 8.35 9.49
N ASP A 34 -11.41 8.99 10.10
CA ASP A 34 -11.85 10.32 9.70
C ASP A 34 -11.11 11.36 10.55
N GLN A 35 -10.07 11.97 9.97
CA GLN A 35 -9.38 13.12 10.57
C GLN A 35 -9.91 14.44 10.00
N GLY A 36 -10.75 14.41 8.96
CA GLY A 36 -11.21 15.58 8.22
C GLY A 36 -10.43 15.86 6.93
N THR A 37 -10.71 17.00 6.31
CA THR A 37 -10.31 17.33 4.93
C THR A 37 -9.08 18.24 4.82
N LEU A 38 -8.47 18.65 5.93
CA LEU A 38 -7.30 19.52 5.91
C LEU A 38 -6.03 18.72 5.60
N SER A 39 -4.93 19.43 5.33
CA SER A 39 -3.59 18.83 5.26
C SER A 39 -3.28 18.01 6.53
N PRO A 40 -2.60 16.85 6.43
CA PRO A 40 -2.19 16.05 7.58
C PRO A 40 -1.39 16.83 8.63
N SER A 41 -0.66 17.87 8.23
CA SER A 41 0.05 18.77 9.14
C SER A 41 -0.86 19.49 10.16
N LYS A 42 -2.16 19.64 9.86
CA LYS A 42 -3.16 20.19 10.78
C LYS A 42 -3.63 19.20 11.85
N TYR A 43 -3.29 17.93 11.69
CA TYR A 43 -3.67 16.83 12.57
C TYR A 43 -2.47 16.22 13.31
N GLY A 44 -1.33 16.92 13.33
CA GLY A 44 -0.13 16.47 14.06
C GLY A 44 0.71 15.43 13.30
N TYR A 45 0.51 15.28 11.99
CA TYR A 45 1.36 14.41 11.19
C TYR A 45 2.55 15.16 10.61
N THR A 46 3.67 14.45 10.45
CA THR A 46 4.85 14.92 9.71
C THR A 46 4.98 14.21 8.37
N LEU A 47 5.54 14.91 7.39
CA LEU A 47 5.80 14.33 6.07
C LEU A 47 6.89 13.28 6.22
N TYR A 48 6.53 12.02 6.01
CA TYR A 48 7.45 10.89 6.02
C TYR A 48 8.14 10.75 4.66
N CYS A 49 7.36 10.86 3.58
CA CYS A 49 7.87 10.72 2.23
C CYS A 49 7.01 11.44 1.19
N ASP A 50 7.68 12.03 0.20
CA ASP A 50 7.10 12.55 -1.03
C ASP A 50 7.56 11.68 -2.21
N ALA A 51 6.64 10.89 -2.77
CA ALA A 51 6.95 9.86 -3.76
C ALA A 51 6.40 10.26 -5.14
N PRO A 52 7.26 10.67 -6.10
CA PRO A 52 6.82 10.99 -7.45
C PRO A 52 6.38 9.75 -8.22
N VAL A 53 5.51 9.95 -9.21
CA VAL A 53 5.03 8.87 -10.08
C VAL A 53 6.18 8.30 -10.93
N THR A 54 6.31 6.99 -10.95
CA THR A 54 7.11 6.25 -11.94
C THR A 54 6.15 5.47 -12.83
N ARG A 55 5.83 6.04 -14.00
CA ARG A 55 4.90 5.42 -14.97
C ARG A 55 5.54 4.19 -15.59
N ILE A 56 4.80 3.08 -15.60
CA ILE A 56 5.20 1.82 -16.24
C ILE A 56 4.60 1.77 -17.65
N ASN A 57 3.34 2.19 -17.77
CA ASN A 57 2.60 2.37 -19.01
C ASN A 57 1.43 3.34 -18.76
N ASP A 58 0.49 3.45 -19.69
CA ASP A 58 -0.65 4.37 -19.60
C ASP A 58 -1.64 4.02 -18.47
N THR A 59 -1.67 2.76 -18.06
CA THR A 59 -2.63 2.24 -17.06
C THR A 59 -1.99 1.90 -15.72
N HIS A 60 -0.66 1.85 -15.63
CA HIS A 60 0.07 1.40 -14.44
C HIS A 60 1.20 2.35 -14.06
N ALA A 61 1.34 2.60 -12.76
CA ALA A 61 2.45 3.34 -12.19
C ALA A 61 2.84 2.79 -10.81
N LYS A 62 4.03 3.15 -10.36
CA LYS A 62 4.52 2.87 -9.01
C LYS A 62 5.04 4.15 -8.36
N TYR A 63 5.00 4.20 -7.03
CA TYR A 63 5.49 5.30 -6.23
C TYR A 63 6.55 4.79 -5.27
N ILE A 64 7.74 5.38 -5.33
CA ILE A 64 8.92 4.94 -4.60
C ILE A 64 9.38 6.06 -3.67
N CYS A 65 9.48 5.74 -2.39
CA CYS A 65 10.16 6.55 -1.41
C CYS A 65 11.65 6.24 -1.42
N THR A 66 12.46 7.28 -1.59
CA THR A 66 13.91 7.19 -1.43
C THR A 66 14.25 7.66 -0.02
N SER A 67 14.62 6.73 0.85
CA SER A 67 15.15 7.07 2.17
C SER A 67 16.67 7.01 2.17
N SER A 68 17.28 7.99 2.80
CA SER A 68 18.72 8.00 3.08
C SER A 68 18.96 7.06 4.26
N ILE A 69 19.71 5.98 4.07
CA ILE A 69 20.04 5.12 5.20
C ILE A 69 21.07 5.84 6.07
N PHE A 70 20.89 5.73 7.40
CA PHE A 70 21.85 6.17 8.42
C PHE A 70 23.30 5.79 8.03
N PHE A 71 24.21 6.76 8.19
CA PHE A 71 25.66 6.66 7.92
C PHE A 71 26.13 6.65 6.45
N GLY A 72 25.32 7.11 5.48
CA GLY A 72 25.83 7.41 4.13
C GLY A 72 26.22 6.17 3.31
N LEU A 73 25.75 4.99 3.71
CA LEU A 73 26.05 3.70 3.05
C LEU A 73 25.13 3.37 1.88
N GLY A 74 24.20 4.27 1.53
CA GLY A 74 23.36 4.13 0.33
C GLY A 74 21.95 4.73 0.47
N HIS A 75 21.19 4.60 -0.61
CA HIS A 75 19.76 4.94 -0.65
C HIS A 75 18.94 3.66 -0.69
N THR A 76 17.96 3.53 0.21
CA THR A 76 16.94 2.50 0.07
C THR A 76 15.78 3.07 -0.73
N SER A 77 15.42 2.38 -1.80
CA SER A 77 14.20 2.65 -2.56
C SER A 77 13.11 1.68 -2.11
N ILE A 78 12.05 2.22 -1.50
CA ILE A 78 10.92 1.43 -1.00
C ILE A 78 9.67 1.82 -1.77
N ARG A 79 8.98 0.84 -2.36
CA ARG A 79 7.69 1.08 -3.01
C ARG A 79 6.62 1.28 -1.94
N VAL A 80 5.93 2.41 -1.98
CA VAL A 80 4.89 2.76 -0.98
C VAL A 80 3.48 2.74 -1.54
N ALA A 81 3.34 2.84 -2.86
CA ALA A 81 2.05 2.72 -3.52
C ALA A 81 2.22 2.24 -4.97
N ASP A 82 1.13 1.76 -5.53
CA ASP A 82 1.00 1.51 -6.96
C ASP A 82 -0.40 1.85 -7.48
N TRP A 83 -0.47 1.98 -8.79
CA TRP A 83 -1.67 2.40 -9.51
C TRP A 83 -2.02 1.38 -10.57
N GLY A 84 -3.29 0.99 -10.62
CA GLY A 84 -3.85 0.18 -11.70
C GLY A 84 -3.71 -1.33 -11.53
N PHE A 85 -2.95 -1.82 -10.53
CA PHE A 85 -2.67 -3.26 -10.38
C PHE A 85 -3.84 -4.05 -9.78
N LEU A 86 -4.55 -3.50 -8.79
CA LEU A 86 -5.77 -4.12 -8.25
C LEU A 86 -7.00 -3.91 -9.14
N GLY A 87 -6.94 -2.93 -10.04
CA GLY A 87 -8.01 -2.59 -10.97
C GLY A 87 -7.81 -1.22 -11.60
N PRO A 88 -8.55 -0.91 -12.69
CA PRO A 88 -8.47 0.38 -13.34
C PRO A 88 -8.75 1.53 -12.37
N ASN A 89 -7.90 2.56 -12.38
CA ASN A 89 -8.01 3.76 -11.56
C ASN A 89 -8.02 3.53 -10.04
N VAL A 90 -7.41 2.43 -9.59
CA VAL A 90 -7.22 2.11 -8.18
C VAL A 90 -5.80 2.50 -7.76
N LEU A 91 -5.71 3.30 -6.70
CA LEU A 91 -4.46 3.56 -5.98
C LEU A 91 -4.40 2.62 -4.77
N GLU A 92 -3.36 1.80 -4.70
CA GLU A 92 -3.07 0.89 -3.59
C GLU A 92 -1.84 1.42 -2.84
N PHE A 93 -1.93 1.56 -1.53
CA PHE A 93 -0.82 1.90 -0.65
C PHE A 93 -0.37 0.67 0.10
N ALA A 94 0.92 0.37 0.01
CA ALA A 94 1.52 -0.74 0.74
C ALA A 94 1.33 -0.56 2.24
N ASN A 95 1.23 -1.66 2.98
CA ASN A 95 1.16 -1.59 4.42
C ASN A 95 2.44 -0.98 5.04
N PRO A 96 2.33 -0.07 6.01
CA PRO A 96 3.50 0.49 6.69
C PRO A 96 4.29 -0.59 7.43
N CYS A 97 3.57 -1.52 8.08
CA CYS A 97 4.12 -2.47 9.05
C CYS A 97 3.87 -3.94 8.72
N GLY A 98 3.63 -4.25 7.45
CA GLY A 98 3.66 -5.65 7.03
C GLY A 98 5.06 -6.22 6.99
N ARG A 99 5.15 -7.51 6.65
CA ARG A 99 6.42 -8.22 6.46
C ARG A 99 7.38 -7.55 5.44
N LYS A 100 6.85 -6.73 4.54
CA LYS A 100 7.59 -5.94 3.55
C LYS A 100 7.18 -4.46 3.60
N GLY A 101 6.71 -4.01 4.75
CA GLY A 101 6.27 -2.64 4.94
C GLY A 101 7.43 -1.65 4.88
N TYR A 102 7.08 -0.37 4.78
CA TYR A 102 8.06 0.71 4.60
C TYR A 102 8.47 1.41 5.89
N ALA A 103 7.93 1.04 7.05
CA ALA A 103 8.14 1.74 8.31
C ALA A 103 8.70 0.85 9.43
N ASP A 104 9.20 1.49 10.49
CA ASP A 104 9.70 0.90 11.74
C ASP A 104 8.61 0.61 12.79
N CYS A 105 7.35 0.96 12.47
CA CYS A 105 6.15 0.57 13.23
C CYS A 105 6.00 1.17 14.61
N GLU A 106 6.68 2.27 14.88
CA GLU A 106 6.47 3.07 16.08
C GLU A 106 5.12 3.81 16.05
N TRP A 107 4.63 4.12 14.84
CA TRP A 107 3.44 4.94 14.62
C TRP A 107 2.19 4.12 14.35
N ARG A 108 1.10 4.43 15.08
CA ARG A 108 -0.15 3.67 14.99
C ARG A 108 -0.93 3.95 13.70
N TYR A 109 -0.90 5.20 13.23
CA TYR A 109 -1.67 5.67 12.08
C TYR A 109 -0.80 6.42 11.07
N TRP A 110 -1.20 6.33 9.81
CA TRP A 110 -0.48 6.87 8.66
C TRP A 110 -1.41 7.67 7.77
N GLY A 111 -1.00 8.88 7.42
CA GLY A 111 -1.70 9.74 6.46
C GLY A 111 -1.20 9.48 5.05
N LEU A 112 -2.11 9.37 4.09
CA LEU A 112 -1.83 9.02 2.71
C LEU A 112 -2.54 10.00 1.80
N CYS A 113 -1.82 10.72 0.95
CA CYS A 113 -2.38 11.74 0.08
C CYS A 113 -2.06 11.46 -1.38
N ASN A 114 -3.02 11.65 -2.28
CA ASN A 114 -2.85 11.50 -3.73
C ASN A 114 -2.25 12.76 -4.41
N GLY A 115 -1.43 13.52 -3.69
CA GLY A 115 -0.88 14.80 -4.14
C GLY A 115 -0.05 15.49 -3.06
N THR A 116 0.43 16.70 -3.35
CA THR A 116 1.11 17.55 -2.36
C THR A 116 0.11 18.07 -1.35
N ALA A 117 0.27 17.71 -0.08
CA ALA A 117 -0.60 18.08 1.03
C ALA A 117 0.15 18.87 2.11
N ASP A 118 1.12 19.72 1.74
CA ASP A 118 1.80 20.58 2.70
C ASP A 118 0.86 21.64 3.30
N ALA A 119 1.33 22.38 4.31
CA ALA A 119 0.51 23.36 5.03
C ALA A 119 -0.01 24.52 4.16
N LYS A 120 0.53 24.70 2.94
CA LYS A 120 0.18 25.76 1.99
C LYS A 120 -0.51 25.21 0.74
N ALA A 121 -0.66 23.90 0.62
CA ALA A 121 -1.25 23.24 -0.54
C ALA A 121 -2.74 23.58 -0.67
N ASP A 122 -3.18 23.72 -1.92
CA ASP A 122 -4.61 23.72 -2.22
C ASP A 122 -5.14 22.28 -2.15
N MET A 123 -5.93 22.00 -1.13
CA MET A 123 -6.51 20.69 -0.88
C MET A 123 -7.72 20.38 -1.79
N SER A 124 -8.14 21.31 -2.67
CA SER A 124 -9.32 21.12 -3.54
C SER A 124 -9.24 19.89 -4.45
N ASN A 125 -8.02 19.48 -4.83
CA ASN A 125 -7.76 18.32 -5.68
C ASN A 125 -6.94 17.22 -4.98
N VAL A 126 -6.72 17.35 -3.67
CA VAL A 126 -5.92 16.41 -2.89
C VAL A 126 -6.80 15.71 -1.88
N LEU A 127 -6.95 14.40 -2.06
CA LEU A 127 -7.61 13.51 -1.13
C LEU A 127 -6.55 12.86 -0.23
N CYS A 128 -6.66 13.13 1.06
CA CYS A 128 -5.91 12.43 2.09
C CYS A 128 -6.82 11.46 2.85
N ARG A 129 -6.30 10.28 3.16
CA ARG A 129 -6.93 9.27 4.02
C ARG A 129 -5.95 8.78 5.07
N TYR A 130 -6.46 8.18 6.13
CA TYR A 130 -5.67 7.80 7.30
C TYR A 130 -5.91 6.33 7.62
N MET A 131 -4.87 5.50 7.57
CA MET A 131 -4.97 4.06 7.80
C MET A 131 -4.17 3.61 9.02
N GLY A 132 -4.52 2.46 9.57
CA GLY A 132 -3.72 1.78 10.59
C GLY A 132 -2.39 1.29 10.02
N HIS A 133 -1.37 1.16 10.87
CA HIS A 133 -0.03 0.74 10.45
C HIS A 133 0.05 -0.67 9.86
N HIS A 134 -0.91 -1.56 10.14
CA HIS A 134 -1.00 -2.88 9.51
C HIS A 134 -1.97 -2.96 8.34
N ASP A 135 -2.71 -1.89 8.06
CA ASP A 135 -3.69 -1.90 6.98
C ASP A 135 -3.00 -1.90 5.62
N ASP A 136 -3.60 -2.61 4.67
CA ASP A 136 -3.20 -2.61 3.27
C ASP A 136 -4.36 -2.05 2.47
N CYS A 137 -4.22 -0.80 2.01
CA CYS A 137 -5.37 -0.02 1.64
C CYS A 137 -5.34 0.47 0.21
N SER A 138 -6.48 0.28 -0.45
CA SER A 138 -6.75 0.82 -1.76
C SER A 138 -7.99 1.69 -1.76
N TRP A 139 -8.00 2.70 -2.61
CA TRP A 139 -9.23 3.40 -2.93
C TRP A 139 -9.26 3.86 -4.39
N PRO A 140 -10.46 3.90 -5.00
CA PRO A 140 -10.63 4.49 -6.32
C PRO A 140 -10.27 5.97 -6.27
N VAL A 141 -9.44 6.42 -7.19
CA VAL A 141 -9.14 7.84 -7.36
C VAL A 141 -9.70 8.27 -8.71
N ASN A 142 -10.47 9.35 -8.72
CA ASN A 142 -10.93 9.97 -9.95
C ASN A 142 -9.95 11.08 -10.32
N PRO A 143 -8.84 10.72 -10.99
CA PRO A 143 -8.79 11.00 -12.42
C PRO A 143 -8.49 9.77 -13.28
N ALA A 144 -8.69 9.91 -14.60
CA ALA A 144 -8.40 8.87 -15.61
C ALA A 144 -6.91 8.45 -15.71
N HIS A 145 -6.03 9.10 -14.95
CA HIS A 145 -4.58 8.86 -14.96
C HIS A 145 -4.02 8.79 -13.54
N ALA A 146 -2.91 8.08 -13.38
CA ALA A 146 -2.17 8.03 -12.13
C ALA A 146 -1.80 9.46 -11.64
N PRO A 147 -2.04 9.80 -10.36
CA PRO A 147 -1.53 11.02 -9.74
C PRO A 147 -0.04 11.23 -10.00
N ASP A 148 0.40 12.47 -10.14
CA ASP A 148 1.82 12.75 -10.41
C ASP A 148 2.74 12.47 -9.20
N ARG A 149 2.14 12.30 -8.01
CA ARG A 149 2.83 11.95 -6.77
C ARG A 149 1.83 11.46 -5.72
N VAL A 150 2.38 10.83 -4.70
CA VAL A 150 1.69 10.59 -3.43
C VAL A 150 2.56 11.06 -2.28
N GLN A 151 1.93 11.45 -1.17
CA GLN A 151 2.64 11.78 0.06
C GLN A 151 2.22 10.83 1.18
N ILE A 152 3.21 10.36 1.93
CA ILE A 152 3.06 9.51 3.10
C ILE A 152 3.43 10.35 4.32
N TRP A 153 2.60 10.26 5.35
CA TRP A 153 2.70 11.05 6.57
C TRP A 153 2.65 10.12 7.78
N ASN A 154 3.55 10.31 8.74
CA ASN A 154 3.52 9.58 10.01
C ASN A 154 2.95 10.48 11.11
N GLN A 155 2.17 9.87 12.01
CA GLN A 155 1.70 10.54 13.22
C GLN A 155 2.91 10.83 14.12
N VAL A 156 2.95 11.98 14.80
CA VAL A 156 3.95 12.32 15.83
C VAL A 156 3.31 12.28 17.21
#